data_AF-A0A8R1EG88-F1
#
_entry.id   AF-A0A8R1EG88-F1
#
_cell.length_a   1.000
_cell.length_b   1.000
_cell.length_c   1.000
_cell.angle_alpha   90.00
_cell.angle_beta   90.00
_cell.angle_gamma   90.00
#
_symmetry.space_group_name_H-M   'P 1'
#
loop_
_entity.id
_entity.type
_entity.pdbx_description
1 polymer ?
#
loop_
_entity_poly.entity_id
_entity_poly.type
_entity_poly.pdbx_seq_one_letter_code
_entity_poly.pdbx_strand_id
1 'polypeptide(L)' 'MEIVHTIMDRICMLCHELQSHIAPNTRLECRQDCFRNTVFQSCMRIFSGKPPQPQRHLTEPTAPVPYNTAEVQVLEDINE' A
#
# COMPACT_ATOMS: atom_id res chain seq x y z
N MET A 1 -28.94 0.12 -5.43
CA MET A 1 -27.67 -0.19 -4.72
C MET A 1 -26.61 -0.81 -5.63
N GLU A 2 -26.88 -1.01 -6.92
CA GLU A 2 -25.95 -1.64 -7.88
C GLU A 2 -24.66 -0.81 -8.11
N ILE A 3 -24.80 0.51 -8.22
CA ILE A 3 -23.66 1.43 -8.46
C ILE A 3 -22.58 1.29 -7.39
N VAL A 4 -22.97 1.14 -6.11
CA VAL A 4 -22.02 1.01 -5.01
C VAL A 4 -21.22 -0.28 -5.15
N HIS A 5 -21.89 -1.41 -5.45
CA HIS A 5 -21.20 -2.68 -5.66
C HIS A 5 -20.24 -2.62 -6.85
N THR A 6 -20.63 -1.95 -7.95
CA THR A 6 -19.76 -1.75 -9.12
C THR A 6 -18.50 -0.95 -8.78
N ILE A 7 -18.64 0.13 -7.98
CA ILE A 7 -17.49 0.92 -7.52
C ILE A 7 -16.56 0.06 -6.66
N MET A 8 -17.12 -0.71 -5.71
CA MET A 8 -16.31 -1.57 -4.84
C MET A 8 -15.59 -2.67 -5.64
N ASP A 9 -16.25 -3.30 -6.62
CA ASP A 9 -15.58 -4.30 -7.48
C ASP A 9 -14.45 -3.68 -8.30
N ARG A 10 -14.63 -2.44 -8.79
CA ARG A 10 -13.59 -1.72 -9.53
C ARG A 10 -12.37 -1.46 -8.65
N ILE A 11 -12.57 -1.09 -7.39
CA ILE A 11 -11.47 -0.92 -6.42
C ILE A 11 -10.72 -2.25 -6.23
N CYS A 12 -11.45 -3.37 -6.04
CA CYS A 12 -10.83 -4.69 -5.88
C CYS A 12 -10.04 -5.12 -7.12
N MET A 13 -10.52 -4.79 -8.32
CA MET A 13 -9.84 -5.11 -9.58
C MET A 13 -8.52 -4.34 -9.72
N LEU A 14 -8.54 -3.02 -9.55
CA LEU A 14 -7.34 -2.19 -9.65
C LEU A 14 -6.32 -2.54 -8.56
N CYS A 15 -6.79 -2.83 -7.35
CA CYS A 15 -5.94 -3.30 -6.26
C CYS A 15 -5.23 -4.60 -6.62
N HIS A 16 -5.95 -5.57 -7.19
CA HIS A 16 -5.34 -6.82 -7.67
C HIS A 16 -4.29 -6.58 -8.76
N GLU A 17 -4.55 -5.72 -9.74
CA GLU A 17 -3.58 -5.41 -10.80
C GLU A 17 -2.25 -4.93 -10.22
N LEU A 18 -2.29 -4.05 -9.21
CA LEU A 18 -1.09 -3.50 -8.56
C LEU A 18 -0.26 -4.54 -7.79
N GLN A 19 -0.90 -5.55 -7.20
CA GLN A 19 -0.22 -6.53 -6.34
C GLN A 19 -0.31 -7.98 -6.82
N SER A 20 -0.74 -8.19 -8.06
CA SER A 20 -0.98 -9.51 -8.68
C SER A 20 0.20 -10.47 -8.57
N HIS A 21 1.42 -9.93 -8.62
CA HIS A 21 2.67 -10.69 -8.52
C HIS A 21 2.95 -11.26 -7.12
N ILE A 22 2.41 -10.66 -6.05
CA ILE A 22 2.62 -11.10 -4.66
C ILE A 22 1.35 -11.72 -4.07
N ALA A 23 0.18 -11.19 -4.44
CA ALA A 23 -1.12 -11.60 -3.92
C ALA A 23 -2.12 -11.79 -5.09
N PRO A 24 -2.04 -12.92 -5.82
CA PRO A 24 -2.88 -13.16 -7.00
C PRO A 24 -4.37 -13.27 -6.67
N ASN A 25 -4.72 -13.66 -5.45
CA ASN A 25 -6.12 -13.83 -5.03
C ASN A 25 -6.77 -12.55 -4.46
N THR A 26 -6.07 -11.42 -4.49
CA THR A 26 -6.53 -10.13 -3.92
C THR A 26 -7.95 -9.76 -4.32
N ARG A 27 -8.31 -9.88 -5.60
CA ARG A 27 -9.64 -9.49 -6.07
C ARG A 27 -10.73 -10.33 -5.41
N LEU A 28 -10.48 -11.63 -5.26
CA LEU A 28 -11.42 -12.56 -4.64
C LEU A 28 -11.59 -12.22 -3.16
N GLU A 29 -10.48 -12.13 -2.43
CA GLU A 29 -10.46 -11.83 -0.99
C GLU A 29 -11.10 -10.46 -0.69
N CYS A 30 -10.82 -9.46 -1.52
CA CYS A 30 -11.39 -8.12 -1.40
C CYS A 30 -12.93 -8.12 -1.47
N ARG A 31 -13.54 -8.99 -2.29
CA ARG A 31 -15.00 -9.09 -2.47
C ARG A 31 -15.70 -9.93 -1.40
N GLN A 32 -14.96 -10.63 -0.54
CA GLN A 32 -15.54 -11.48 0.49
C GLN A 32 -16.32 -10.67 1.53
N ASP A 33 -17.29 -11.33 2.18
CA ASP A 33 -18.06 -10.76 3.29
C ASP A 33 -18.65 -9.37 2.98
N CYS A 34 -19.21 -9.20 1.78
CA CYS A 34 -19.81 -7.93 1.34
C CYS A 34 -18.86 -6.72 1.51
N PHE A 35 -17.58 -6.88 1.18
CA PHE A 35 -16.52 -5.87 1.31
C PHE A 35 -16.21 -5.46 2.76
N ARG A 36 -16.71 -6.20 3.77
CA ARG A 36 -16.46 -5.95 5.21
C ARG A 36 -15.23 -6.69 5.71
N ASN A 37 -14.13 -6.57 4.98
CA ASN A 37 -12.87 -7.25 5.30
C ASN A 37 -11.68 -6.28 5.28
N THR A 38 -10.55 -6.71 5.85
CA THR A 38 -9.33 -5.90 5.94
C THR A 38 -8.63 -5.72 4.59
N VAL A 39 -8.82 -6.65 3.65
CA VAL A 39 -8.25 -6.58 2.30
C VAL A 39 -8.88 -5.41 1.53
N PHE A 40 -10.21 -5.29 1.55
CA PHE A 40 -10.93 -4.17 0.95
C PHE A 40 -10.53 -2.82 1.56
N GLN A 41 -10.39 -2.73 2.89
CA GLN A 41 -9.89 -1.53 3.55
C GLN A 41 -8.46 -1.17 3.13
N SER A 42 -7.61 -2.18 2.90
CA SER A 42 -6.26 -1.98 2.39
C SER A 42 -6.26 -1.47 0.96
N CYS A 43 -7.10 -2.05 0.10
CA CYS A 43 -7.29 -1.57 -1.27
C CYS A 43 -7.79 -0.12 -1.31
N MET A 44 -8.74 0.25 -0.45
CA MET A 44 -9.21 1.65 -0.36
C MET A 44 -8.11 2.62 0.03
N ARG A 45 -7.16 2.22 0.90
CA ARG A 45 -6.05 3.09 1.32
C ARG A 45 -5.16 3.53 0.15
N ILE A 46 -4.98 2.67 -0.86
CA ILE A 46 -4.21 2.99 -2.07
C ILE A 46 -4.81 4.21 -2.79
N PHE A 47 -6.15 4.30 -2.83
CA PHE A 47 -6.87 5.35 -3.58
C PHE A 47 -7.32 6.53 -2.71
N SER A 48 -7.12 6.47 -1.39
CA SER A 48 -7.67 7.46 -0.45
C SER A 48 -6.92 8.79 -0.43
N GLY A 49 -5.82 8.94 -1.20
CA GLY A 49 -5.02 10.17 -1.27
C GLY A 49 -4.40 10.63 0.06
N LYS A 50 -4.62 9.88 1.14
CA LYS A 50 -4.05 10.16 2.45
C LYS A 50 -2.62 9.64 2.44
N PRO A 51 -1.64 10.46 2.83
CA PRO A 51 -0.31 9.94 3.08
C PRO A 51 -0.45 8.79 4.09
N PRO A 52 0.31 7.69 3.93
CA PRO A 52 0.33 6.65 4.94
C PRO A 52 0.67 7.32 6.27
N GLN A 53 -0.32 7.36 7.16
CA GLN A 53 -0.08 7.86 8.51
C GLN A 53 0.98 6.92 9.10
N PRO A 54 2.11 7.44 9.61
CA PRO A 54 3.00 6.63 10.41
C PRO A 54 2.13 5.98 11.48
N GLN A 55 2.07 4.64 11.49
CA GLN A 55 1.37 3.95 12.54
C GLN A 55 1.99 4.47 13.84
N ARG A 56 1.21 5.20 14.64
CA ARG A 56 1.55 5.43 16.05
C ARG A 56 1.40 4.08 16.74
N HIS A 57 2.33 3.16 16.47
CA HIS A 57 2.68 2.13 17.39
C HIS A 57 3.21 2.88 18.62
N LEU A 58 2.32 3.01 19.60
CA LEU A 58 2.64 3.45 20.94
C LEU A 58 3.58 2.40 21.54
N THR A 59 4.87 2.59 21.33
CA THR A 59 5.96 2.12 22.19
C THR A 59 7.20 2.91 21.81
N GLU A 60 7.34 4.09 22.41
CA GLU A 60 8.65 4.75 22.52
C GLU A 60 9.26 4.29 23.86
N PRO A 61 10.52 3.84 23.86
CA PRO A 61 11.57 4.68 24.44
C PRO A 61 12.75 4.95 23.47
N THR A 62 12.90 6.21 23.09
CA THR A 62 14.13 7.01 23.00
C THR A 62 15.38 6.37 22.36
N ALA A 63 15.58 6.63 21.06
CA ALA A 63 16.90 6.79 20.47
C ALA A 63 16.83 7.76 19.27
N PRO A 64 17.73 8.75 19.13
CA PRO A 64 17.78 9.58 17.92
C PRO A 64 18.17 8.71 16.72
N VAL A 65 17.33 8.65 15.69
CA VAL A 65 17.72 8.06 14.39
C VAL A 65 18.56 9.11 13.66
N PRO A 66 19.83 8.84 13.32
CA PRO A 66 20.62 9.77 12.53
C PRO A 66 20.06 9.87 11.11
N TYR A 67 19.74 11.08 10.69
CA TYR A 67 19.30 11.40 9.33
C TYR A 67 20.52 11.44 8.41
N ASN A 68 20.83 10.32 7.73
CA ASN A 68 21.82 10.32 6.67
C ASN A 68 21.19 10.82 5.37
N THR A 69 21.33 12.12 5.14
CA THR A 69 21.24 12.74 3.81
C THR A 69 22.59 12.50 3.13
N ALA A 70 22.69 11.54 2.21
CA ALA A 70 23.69 11.51 1.12
C ALA A 70 23.67 10.15 0.40
N GLU A 71 22.79 9.98 -0.58
CA GLU A 71 23.05 9.05 -1.70
C GLU A 71 22.63 9.71 -3.02
N VAL A 72 23.12 10.92 -3.24
CA VAL A 72 23.30 11.47 -4.58
C VAL A 72 24.81 11.52 -4.82
N GLN A 73 25.26 10.73 -5.80
CA GLN A 73 26.58 10.70 -6.44
C GLN A 73 27.74 10.06 -5.66
N VAL A 74 28.19 8.87 -6.07
CA VAL A 74 29.53 8.59 -6.65
C VAL A 74 29.49 7.16 -7.25
N LEU A 75 29.43 7.04 -8.57
CA LEU A 75 30.05 5.92 -9.29
C LEU A 75 30.38 6.37 -10.74
N GLU A 76 31.00 7.55 -10.87
CA GLU A 76 31.96 7.76 -11.95
C GLU A 76 33.28 7.21 -11.40
N ASP A 77 33.75 6.09 -11.95
CA ASP A 77 35.15 5.61 -11.98
C ASP A 77 35.18 4.08 -12.13
N ILE A 78 34.80 3.58 -13.31
CA ILE A 78 35.37 2.33 -13.83
C ILE A 78 35.69 2.56 -15.30
N ASN A 79 36.82 3.20 -15.55
CA ASN A 79 37.50 3.19 -16.83
C ASN A 79 38.91 2.66 -16.58
N GLU A 80 39.11 1.37 -16.85
CA GLU A 80 40.41 0.78 -17.19
C GLU A 80 40.24 -0.03 -18.47
#